data_AF-K6W829-F1
#
_entry.id   AF-K6W829-F1
#
_cell.length_a   1.000
_cell.length_b   1.000
_cell.length_c   1.000
_cell.angle_alpha   90.00
_cell.angle_beta   90.00
_cell.angle_gamma   90.00
#
_symmetry.space_group_name_H-M   'P 1'
#
loop_
_entity.id
_entity.type
_entity.pdbx_description
1 polymer ?
#
loop_
_entity_poly.entity_id
_entity_poly.type
_entity_poly.pdbx_seq_one_letter_code
_entity_poly.pdbx_strand_id
1 'polypeptide(L)'
;MVSIQDVAKEAKAAEELIATVSRILATAARSAVIEITNATSRPIKMSRQAHEHGAFARESLPTQEIAAMSSVVVGSRSSEGAVATGTEGRLWYTLDDEGTHFYMRWNVPFISTSNEQNYYVAGPHKDLYDSWGIISGGNKKVAVKFVVTEKATLGPFDFDWVTCTDCKGLFHKLRPGKCPARVDTSTSRPVVVGTDGTTIGEPRYLGHRAAGHTLGVPFGQPGPNRSTEWRKCRRCSQLFWDGGETKGACPKWSKPRLAHVGEENGREYLLPFDVPPRSSQQDDWRFCEKCHVLFYFPHGEDGGCAAGGKHRAFTRNYVLMRGQ
;
A
#
# COMPACT_ATOMS: atom_id res chain seq x y z
N MET A 1 8.61 16.02 -8.74
CA MET A 1 9.59 17.06 -8.37
C MET A 1 9.24 17.45 -6.93
N VAL A 2 10.15 17.23 -5.97
CA VAL A 2 9.89 17.56 -4.55
C VAL A 2 9.81 19.08 -4.44
N SER A 3 8.75 19.63 -3.85
CA SER A 3 8.59 21.07 -3.78
C SER A 3 9.47 21.66 -2.68
N ILE A 4 9.85 22.94 -2.81
CA ILE A 4 10.59 23.66 -1.76
C ILE A 4 9.81 23.68 -0.44
N GLN A 5 8.47 23.64 -0.50
CA GLN A 5 7.61 23.57 0.67
C GLN A 5 7.72 22.21 1.39
N ASP A 6 7.90 21.13 0.64
CA ASP A 6 8.10 19.78 1.20
C ASP A 6 9.45 19.71 1.94
N VAL A 7 10.51 20.25 1.35
CA VAL A 7 11.84 20.33 1.96
C VAL A 7 11.83 21.17 3.24
N ALA A 8 11.12 22.31 3.24
CA ALA A 8 11.00 23.16 4.42
C ALA A 8 10.22 22.47 5.56
N LYS A 9 9.18 21.68 5.23
CA LYS A 9 8.41 20.91 6.20
C LYS A 9 9.24 19.80 6.82
N GLU A 10 10.05 19.11 6.03
CA GLU A 10 10.99 18.09 6.51
C GLU A 10 12.08 18.70 7.41
N ALA A 11 12.66 19.85 7.01
CA ALA A 11 13.67 20.55 7.82
C ALA A 11 13.12 20.97 9.19
N LYS A 12 11.90 21.53 9.23
CA LYS A 12 11.24 21.90 10.48
C LYS A 12 10.96 20.70 11.38
N ALA A 13 10.48 19.60 10.80
CA ALA A 13 10.27 18.36 11.54
C ALA A 13 11.57 17.81 12.14
N ALA A 14 12.70 17.95 11.43
CA ALA A 14 14.01 17.57 11.93
C ALA A 14 14.49 18.46 13.09
N GLU A 15 14.27 19.77 13.04
CA GLU A 15 14.62 20.69 14.14
C GLU A 15 13.81 20.40 15.41
N GLU A 16 12.49 20.18 15.28
CA GLU A 16 11.61 19.82 16.39
C GLU A 16 12.02 18.47 17.02
N LEU A 17 12.44 17.52 16.19
CA LEU A 17 12.98 16.23 16.63
C LEU A 17 14.27 16.42 17.45
N ILE A 18 15.24 17.17 16.92
CA ILE A 18 16.52 17.44 17.58
C ILE A 18 16.30 18.15 18.92
N ALA A 19 15.39 19.13 18.98
CA ALA A 19 15.06 19.84 20.21
C ALA A 19 14.40 18.93 21.26
N THR A 20 13.55 18.01 20.81
CA THR A 20 12.90 17.00 21.67
C THR A 20 13.91 16.01 22.21
N VAL A 21 14.77 15.46 21.34
CA VAL A 21 15.88 14.60 21.73
C VAL A 21 16.79 15.31 22.74
N SER A 22 17.18 16.56 22.46
CA SER A 22 18.04 17.36 23.35
C SER A 22 17.46 17.52 24.76
N ARG A 23 16.14 17.76 24.89
CA ARG A 23 15.45 17.86 26.18
C ARG A 23 15.42 16.54 26.94
N ILE A 24 15.12 15.42 26.26
CA ILE A 24 15.14 14.08 26.85
C ILE A 24 16.53 13.75 27.40
N LEU A 25 17.58 14.15 26.68
CA LEU A 25 18.96 13.85 27.02
C LEU A 25 19.56 14.78 28.10
N ALA A 26 18.89 15.87 28.47
CA ALA A 26 19.43 16.88 29.38
C ALA A 26 19.17 16.59 30.86
N THR A 27 18.12 15.84 31.22
CA THR A 27 17.56 15.86 32.59
C THR A 27 17.62 14.53 33.35
N ALA A 28 18.15 13.44 32.77
CA ALA A 28 18.13 12.12 33.40
C ALA A 28 19.53 11.48 33.54
N ALA A 29 19.76 10.79 34.67
CA ALA A 29 20.97 10.01 34.91
C ALA A 29 21.10 8.79 33.98
N ARG A 30 19.94 8.26 33.53
CA ARG A 30 19.76 7.22 32.51
C ARG A 30 18.58 7.62 31.61
N SER A 31 18.80 7.61 30.30
CA SER A 31 17.77 7.96 29.31
C SER A 31 17.91 7.10 28.06
N ALA A 32 16.76 6.78 27.47
CA ALA A 32 16.62 6.22 26.15
C ALA A 32 15.75 7.15 25.29
N VAL A 33 16.18 7.36 24.06
CA VAL A 33 15.42 8.00 22.99
C VAL A 33 15.02 6.88 22.04
N ILE A 34 13.72 6.63 21.94
CA ILE A 34 13.17 5.54 21.15
C ILE A 34 12.54 6.15 19.90
N GLU A 35 13.14 5.91 18.74
CA GLU A 35 12.52 6.17 17.44
C GLU A 35 11.68 4.95 17.04
N ILE A 36 10.42 5.19 16.71
CA ILE A 36 9.52 4.17 16.16
C ILE A 36 9.18 4.60 14.75
N THR A 37 9.61 3.82 13.76
CA THR A 37 9.33 4.04 12.36
C THR A 37 8.21 3.11 11.91
N ASN A 38 7.09 3.70 11.54
CA ASN A 38 6.05 3.03 10.80
C ASN A 38 6.34 3.16 9.31
N ALA A 39 6.96 2.14 8.71
CA ALA A 39 7.16 2.04 7.27
C ALA A 39 6.13 1.12 6.61
N THR A 40 4.93 1.06 7.20
CA THR A 40 3.73 0.44 6.60
C THR A 40 2.88 1.52 5.94
N SER A 41 1.91 1.11 5.13
CA SER A 41 1.04 2.02 4.39
C SER A 41 -0.17 2.52 5.16
N ARG A 42 -0.33 2.12 6.43
CA ARG A 42 -1.42 2.55 7.29
C ARG A 42 -0.91 3.21 8.56
N PRO A 43 -1.70 4.10 9.18
CA PRO A 43 -1.44 4.48 10.54
C PRO A 43 -1.51 3.24 11.45
N ILE A 44 -0.56 3.14 12.37
CA ILE A 44 -0.56 2.11 13.41
C ILE A 44 -1.01 2.73 14.73
N LYS A 45 -1.82 2.00 15.50
CA LYS A 45 -2.44 2.54 16.72
C LYS A 45 -1.93 1.84 17.96
N MET A 46 -1.58 2.60 18.99
CA MET A 46 -1.10 2.02 20.24
C MET A 46 -2.23 1.23 20.91
N SER A 47 -2.05 -0.07 21.07
CA SER A 47 -3.00 -0.94 21.79
C SER A 47 -2.63 -1.09 23.26
N ARG A 48 -1.33 -1.10 23.56
CA ARG A 48 -0.84 -1.29 24.92
C ARG A 48 0.50 -0.60 25.11
N GLN A 49 0.74 -0.18 26.34
CA GLN A 49 2.04 0.26 26.81
C GLN A 49 2.29 -0.29 28.23
N ALA A 50 3.55 -0.50 28.58
CA ALA A 50 3.98 -0.85 29.91
C ALA A 50 5.36 -0.25 30.21
N HIS A 51 5.63 -0.02 31.49
CA HIS A 51 6.90 0.51 31.97
C HIS A 51 7.26 -0.21 33.26
N GLU A 52 8.25 -1.10 33.19
CA GLU A 52 8.67 -1.95 34.31
C GLU A 52 9.59 -1.17 35.25
N HIS A 53 10.43 -0.32 34.67
CA HIS A 53 11.40 0.49 35.40
C HIS A 53 11.56 1.85 34.75
N GLY A 54 11.37 2.91 35.54
CA GLY A 54 11.45 4.28 35.06
C GLY A 54 10.09 4.85 34.71
N ALA A 55 10.09 5.85 33.84
CA ALA A 55 8.89 6.44 33.27
C ALA A 55 9.17 7.02 31.88
N PHE A 56 8.10 7.24 31.11
CA PHE A 56 8.18 8.07 29.91
C PHE A 56 8.57 9.51 30.25
N ALA A 57 9.35 10.14 29.38
CA ALA A 57 9.64 11.57 29.47
C ALA A 57 8.36 12.35 29.20
N ARG A 58 8.04 13.36 30.02
CA ARG A 58 6.80 14.15 29.90
C ARG A 58 6.76 14.92 28.58
N GLU A 59 7.92 15.24 28.06
CA GLU A 59 8.14 16.01 26.85
C GLU A 59 7.94 15.18 25.56
N SER A 60 7.86 13.85 25.68
CA SER A 60 7.85 12.92 24.55
C SER A 60 7.23 11.59 24.97
N LEU A 61 5.89 11.59 25.07
CA LEU A 61 5.08 10.42 25.37
C LEU A 61 4.84 9.57 24.11
N PRO A 62 4.57 8.26 24.26
CA PRO A 62 4.07 7.45 23.16
C PRO A 62 2.80 8.05 22.54
N THR A 63 2.79 8.19 21.22
CA THR A 63 1.64 8.71 20.48
C THR A 63 0.60 7.62 20.29
N GLN A 64 -0.68 7.97 20.43
CA GLN A 64 -1.76 7.00 20.24
C GLN A 64 -1.85 6.44 18.82
N GLU A 65 -1.37 7.22 17.84
CA GLU A 65 -1.32 6.84 16.44
C GLU A 65 0.00 7.32 15.82
N ILE A 66 0.63 6.47 15.02
CA ILE A 66 1.79 6.82 14.20
C ILE A 66 1.34 6.72 12.75
N ALA A 67 1.34 7.85 12.04
CA ALA A 67 0.91 7.91 10.65
C ALA A 67 1.69 6.93 9.75
N ALA A 68 1.09 6.53 8.63
CA ALA A 68 1.79 5.75 7.61
C ALA A 68 3.09 6.45 7.21
N MET A 69 4.15 5.67 6.99
CA MET A 69 5.43 6.15 6.45
C MET A 69 6.05 7.30 7.26
N SER A 70 5.91 7.24 8.58
CA SER A 70 6.39 8.28 9.49
C SER A 70 7.18 7.69 10.65
N SER A 71 7.99 8.53 11.28
CA SER A 71 8.67 8.22 12.54
C SER A 71 8.14 9.11 13.65
N VAL A 72 8.04 8.55 14.86
CA VAL A 72 7.88 9.32 16.08
C VAL A 72 9.04 9.04 17.03
N VAL A 73 9.27 9.96 17.97
CA VAL A 73 10.23 9.78 19.05
C VAL A 73 9.51 9.78 20.38
N VAL A 74 9.90 8.81 21.21
CA VAL A 74 9.46 8.62 22.59
C VAL A 74 10.68 8.71 23.50
N GLY A 75 10.55 9.48 24.58
CA GLY A 75 11.56 9.55 25.62
C GLY A 75 11.26 8.58 26.75
N SER A 76 12.29 7.90 27.25
CA SER A 76 12.20 7.04 28.42
C SER A 76 13.35 7.34 29.38
N ARG A 77 13.06 7.44 30.67
CA ARG A 77 14.03 7.85 31.69
C ARG A 77 13.87 7.07 32.99
N SER A 78 14.90 7.04 33.82
CA SER A 78 14.79 6.62 35.22
C SER A 78 13.77 7.49 35.95
N SER A 79 12.99 6.92 36.86
CA SER A 79 11.98 7.67 37.64
C SER A 79 12.63 8.68 38.56
N GLU A 80 12.00 9.84 38.69
CA GLU A 80 12.44 10.89 39.60
C GLU A 80 12.41 10.40 41.05
N GLY A 81 13.51 10.57 41.79
CA GLY A 81 13.65 10.06 43.16
C GLY A 81 13.95 8.55 43.28
N ALA A 82 13.99 7.79 42.17
CA ALA A 82 14.35 6.38 42.21
C ALA A 82 15.88 6.22 42.31
N VAL A 83 16.32 5.40 43.26
CA VAL A 83 17.73 5.06 43.47
C VAL A 83 18.05 3.79 42.71
N ALA A 84 19.13 3.80 41.93
CA ALA A 84 19.66 2.62 41.25
C ALA A 84 18.75 1.95 40.19
N THR A 85 17.85 2.70 39.55
CA THR A 85 16.97 2.18 38.50
C THR A 85 17.38 2.63 37.10
N GLY A 86 17.30 1.70 36.14
CA GLY A 86 17.47 1.96 34.71
C GLY A 86 16.18 2.46 34.04
N THR A 87 16.06 2.25 32.73
CA THR A 87 14.78 2.40 32.04
C THR A 87 14.43 1.17 31.21
N GLU A 88 13.25 0.60 31.47
CA GLU A 88 12.70 -0.54 30.75
C GLU A 88 11.22 -0.29 30.46
N GLY A 89 10.84 -0.45 29.19
CA GLY A 89 9.46 -0.29 28.80
C GLY A 89 9.12 -1.09 27.55
N ARG A 90 7.81 -1.16 27.29
CA ARG A 90 7.22 -1.96 26.23
C ARG A 90 6.09 -1.21 25.55
N LEU A 91 6.01 -1.34 24.23
CA LEU A 91 4.96 -0.76 23.40
C LEU A 91 4.40 -1.81 22.45
N TRP A 92 3.09 -1.73 22.22
CA TRP A 92 2.36 -2.54 21.24
C TRP A 92 1.54 -1.62 20.37
N TYR A 93 1.70 -1.74 19.05
CA TYR A 93 0.88 -1.04 18.07
C TYR A 93 0.15 -2.03 17.18
N THR A 94 -1.15 -1.87 16.96
CA THR A 94 -1.92 -2.68 16.02
C THR A 94 -1.53 -2.32 14.58
N LEU A 95 -1.40 -3.37 13.77
CA LEU A 95 -1.08 -3.29 12.34
C LEU A 95 -2.34 -3.53 11.48
N ASP A 96 -3.33 -4.22 12.02
CA ASP A 96 -4.63 -4.45 11.39
C ASP A 96 -5.75 -4.55 12.43
N ASP A 97 -6.99 -4.65 11.95
CA ASP A 97 -8.19 -4.78 12.76
C ASP A 97 -8.44 -6.23 13.24
N GLU A 98 -7.58 -7.18 12.85
CA GLU A 98 -7.71 -8.62 13.14
C GLU A 98 -6.77 -9.08 14.27
N GLY A 99 -6.08 -8.15 14.92
CA GLY A 99 -5.27 -8.40 16.12
C GLY A 99 -3.78 -8.61 15.86
N THR A 100 -3.30 -8.37 14.63
CA THR A 100 -1.86 -8.32 14.37
C THR A 100 -1.26 -7.06 14.97
N HIS A 101 -0.14 -7.20 15.67
CA HIS A 101 0.51 -6.08 16.34
C HIS A 101 2.03 -6.15 16.27
N PHE A 102 2.64 -4.97 16.26
CA PHE A 102 4.07 -4.76 16.39
C PHE A 102 4.44 -4.55 17.86
N TYR A 103 5.26 -5.44 18.39
CA TYR A 103 5.80 -5.38 19.76
C TYR A 103 7.20 -4.80 19.77
N MET A 104 7.48 -3.96 20.75
CA MET A 104 8.79 -3.37 21.02
C MET A 104 9.08 -3.35 22.52
N ARG A 105 10.30 -3.71 22.91
CA ARG A 105 10.85 -3.58 24.27
C ARG A 105 12.25 -3.00 24.20
N TRP A 106 12.55 -2.10 25.12
CA TRP A 106 13.91 -1.65 25.40
C TRP A 106 14.22 -1.86 26.89
N ASN A 107 15.49 -2.13 27.20
CA ASN A 107 16.00 -2.17 28.57
C ASN A 107 17.40 -1.53 28.60
N VAL A 108 17.51 -0.44 29.35
CA VAL A 108 18.76 0.26 29.66
C VAL A 108 18.99 0.14 31.16
N PRO A 109 19.73 -0.89 31.61
CA PRO A 109 19.89 -1.20 33.03
C PRO A 109 20.71 -0.14 33.79
N PHE A 110 20.58 -0.13 35.12
CA PHE A 110 21.35 0.79 35.97
C PHE A 110 22.85 0.42 36.03
N ILE A 111 23.14 -0.89 36.24
CA ILE A 111 24.49 -1.47 36.40
C ILE A 111 24.69 -2.62 35.41
N SER A 112 24.89 -2.30 34.14
CA SER A 112 25.36 -3.24 33.12
C SER A 112 25.91 -2.43 31.95
N THR A 113 26.83 -3.00 31.18
CA THR A 113 27.38 -2.38 29.95
C THR A 113 26.56 -2.73 28.70
N SER A 114 25.57 -3.60 28.85
CA SER A 114 24.76 -4.12 27.76
C SER A 114 23.32 -3.65 27.89
N ASN A 115 22.87 -2.90 26.89
CA ASN A 115 21.47 -2.57 26.69
C ASN A 115 20.80 -3.67 25.86
N GLU A 116 19.52 -3.90 26.10
CA GLU A 116 18.74 -4.88 25.35
C GLU A 116 17.60 -4.22 24.60
N GLN A 117 17.30 -4.81 23.46
CA GLN A 117 16.08 -4.52 22.72
C GLN A 117 15.45 -5.85 22.29
N ASN A 118 14.13 -5.89 22.22
CA ASN A 118 13.40 -7.01 21.61
C ASN A 118 12.22 -6.46 20.80
N TYR A 119 12.01 -7.02 19.61
CA TYR A 119 10.91 -6.66 18.73
C TYR A 119 10.40 -7.89 17.98
N TYR A 120 9.12 -7.88 17.64
CA TYR A 120 8.53 -8.84 16.71
C TYR A 120 7.15 -8.37 16.26
N VAL A 121 6.65 -8.99 15.19
CA VAL A 121 5.24 -8.91 14.83
C VAL A 121 4.55 -10.21 15.26
N ALA A 122 3.40 -10.09 15.91
CA ALA A 122 2.59 -11.23 16.34
C ALA A 122 1.12 -11.04 15.94
N GLY A 123 0.41 -12.14 15.79
CA GLY A 123 -1.00 -12.18 15.40
C GLY A 123 -1.25 -12.89 14.06
N PRO A 124 -2.51 -12.90 13.58
CA PRO A 124 -2.94 -13.72 12.44
C PRO A 124 -2.19 -13.41 11.14
N HIS A 125 -1.81 -12.15 10.94
CA HIS A 125 -1.15 -11.69 9.71
C HIS A 125 0.33 -11.34 9.91
N LYS A 126 0.97 -11.87 10.96
CA LYS A 126 2.38 -11.55 11.26
C LYS A 126 3.32 -11.74 10.06
N ASP A 127 3.02 -12.71 9.20
CA ASP A 127 3.90 -13.06 8.09
C ASP A 127 3.93 -11.95 7.04
N LEU A 128 2.89 -11.11 6.97
CA LEU A 128 2.77 -9.98 6.03
C LEU A 128 3.66 -8.78 6.38
N TYR A 129 4.38 -8.84 7.49
CA TYR A 129 5.24 -7.78 7.97
C TYR A 129 6.66 -8.27 8.19
N ASP A 130 7.61 -7.35 8.05
CA ASP A 130 8.97 -7.49 8.56
C ASP A 130 9.20 -6.42 9.62
N SER A 131 10.00 -6.75 10.62
CA SER A 131 10.39 -5.80 11.66
C SER A 131 11.85 -5.94 12.04
N TRP A 132 12.47 -4.83 12.42
CA TRP A 132 13.83 -4.80 12.93
C TRP A 132 14.00 -3.71 13.98
N GLY A 133 15.10 -3.79 14.72
CA GLY A 133 15.43 -2.80 15.72
C GLY A 133 16.90 -2.85 16.11
N ILE A 134 17.39 -1.73 16.63
CA ILE A 134 18.77 -1.55 17.04
C ILE A 134 18.81 -0.67 18.29
N ILE A 135 19.79 -0.92 19.14
CA ILE A 135 20.04 -0.14 20.36
C ILE A 135 21.51 0.24 20.43
N SER A 136 21.80 1.50 20.77
CA SER A 136 23.16 1.97 20.94
C SER A 136 23.76 1.48 22.26
N GLY A 137 25.08 1.43 22.32
CA GLY A 137 25.80 1.17 23.57
C GLY A 137 25.80 2.37 24.52
N GLY A 138 26.44 2.18 25.67
CA GLY A 138 26.55 3.18 26.74
C GLY A 138 25.28 3.29 27.58
N ASN A 139 25.37 3.96 28.73
CA ASN A 139 24.27 3.97 29.70
C ASN A 139 23.64 5.37 29.84
N LYS A 140 24.17 6.37 29.13
CA LYS A 140 23.63 7.73 29.07
C LYS A 140 23.31 8.04 27.62
N LYS A 141 22.14 8.62 27.35
CA LYS A 141 21.74 9.03 26.01
C LYS A 141 21.66 7.87 25.02
N VAL A 142 21.06 6.76 25.46
CA VAL A 142 20.87 5.58 24.61
C VAL A 142 19.88 5.90 23.50
N ALA A 143 20.22 5.56 22.26
CA ALA A 143 19.30 5.63 21.14
C ALA A 143 18.80 4.21 20.83
N VAL A 144 17.49 4.08 20.65
CA VAL A 144 16.83 2.86 20.23
C VAL A 144 16.03 3.18 18.98
N LYS A 145 16.07 2.31 17.98
CA LYS A 145 15.21 2.42 16.80
C LYS A 145 14.46 1.11 16.59
N PHE A 146 13.17 1.20 16.34
CA PHE A 146 12.31 0.10 15.95
C PHE A 146 11.62 0.44 14.64
N VAL A 147 11.56 -0.51 13.72
CA VAL A 147 10.94 -0.32 12.41
C VAL A 147 10.04 -1.51 12.10
N VAL A 148 8.84 -1.22 11.61
CA VAL A 148 7.94 -2.21 11.01
C VAL A 148 7.67 -1.83 9.56
N THR A 149 7.66 -2.83 8.68
CA THR A 149 7.45 -2.70 7.23
C THR A 149 6.46 -3.75 6.74
N GLU A 150 5.77 -3.47 5.65
CA GLU A 150 4.99 -4.48 4.93
C GLU A 150 5.87 -5.29 3.98
N LYS A 151 5.72 -6.61 3.99
CA LYS A 151 6.33 -7.49 3.00
C LYS A 151 5.69 -7.25 1.63
N ALA A 152 6.52 -6.87 0.68
CA ALA A 152 6.10 -6.67 -0.72
C ALA A 152 5.70 -7.98 -1.41
N THR A 153 6.07 -9.14 -0.85
CA THR A 153 6.32 -10.37 -1.62
C THR A 153 5.39 -11.55 -1.32
N LEU A 154 4.40 -11.44 -0.43
CA LEU A 154 3.64 -12.62 0.01
C LEU A 154 2.42 -13.00 -0.84
N GLY A 155 2.51 -12.78 -2.14
CA GLY A 155 1.70 -13.51 -3.10
C GLY A 155 2.59 -14.00 -4.23
N PRO A 156 2.44 -15.24 -4.73
CA PRO A 156 2.91 -15.52 -6.08
C PRO A 156 2.41 -14.41 -7.02
N PHE A 157 3.28 -13.95 -7.91
CA PHE A 157 2.93 -12.94 -8.88
C PHE A 157 2.50 -13.63 -10.16
N ASP A 158 1.36 -13.19 -10.69
CA ASP A 158 1.01 -13.44 -12.06
C ASP A 158 1.66 -12.34 -12.88
N PHE A 159 2.67 -12.70 -13.68
CA PHE A 159 3.32 -11.76 -14.58
C PHE A 159 2.54 -11.68 -15.91
N ASP A 160 3.10 -11.02 -16.91
CA ASP A 160 2.49 -10.85 -18.24
C ASP A 160 1.29 -9.89 -18.31
N TRP A 161 1.06 -9.14 -17.24
CA TRP A 161 0.19 -7.97 -17.28
C TRP A 161 0.92 -6.78 -17.88
N VAL A 162 0.24 -6.02 -18.73
CA VAL A 162 0.83 -4.87 -19.45
C VAL A 162 -0.22 -3.77 -19.60
N THR A 163 0.25 -2.54 -19.78
CA THR A 163 -0.63 -1.40 -20.05
C THR A 163 -1.05 -1.39 -21.52
N CYS A 164 -2.31 -1.07 -21.82
CA CYS A 164 -2.71 -0.79 -23.19
C CYS A 164 -2.44 0.67 -23.59
N THR A 165 -1.83 0.95 -24.75
CA THR A 165 -1.61 2.33 -25.21
C THR A 165 -2.89 3.13 -25.43
N ASP A 166 -3.97 2.46 -25.85
CA ASP A 166 -5.19 3.12 -26.32
C ASP A 166 -6.22 3.30 -25.20
N CYS A 167 -6.51 2.23 -24.45
CA CYS A 167 -7.45 2.30 -23.33
C CYS A 167 -6.77 2.54 -21.97
N LYS A 168 -5.43 2.49 -21.88
CA LYS A 168 -4.67 2.57 -20.62
C LYS A 168 -5.02 1.49 -19.57
N GLY A 169 -5.97 0.60 -19.86
CA GLY A 169 -6.32 -0.51 -18.98
C GLY A 169 -5.20 -1.54 -18.87
N LEU A 170 -5.09 -2.14 -17.68
CA LEU A 170 -4.21 -3.28 -17.43
C LEU A 170 -4.82 -4.54 -18.06
N PHE A 171 -4.07 -5.21 -18.94
CA PHE A 171 -4.52 -6.44 -19.58
C PHE A 171 -3.44 -7.50 -19.62
N HIS A 172 -3.84 -8.76 -19.68
CA HIS A 172 -2.93 -9.90 -19.73
C HIS A 172 -2.50 -10.19 -21.19
N LYS A 173 -1.19 -10.19 -21.47
CA LYS A 173 -0.66 -10.17 -22.86
C LYS A 173 -0.88 -11.46 -23.65
N LEU A 174 -0.93 -12.63 -22.99
CA LEU A 174 -1.09 -13.94 -23.65
C LEU A 174 -2.42 -14.09 -24.41
N ARG A 175 -3.45 -13.34 -24.03
CA ARG A 175 -4.70 -13.20 -24.79
C ARG A 175 -5.11 -11.73 -24.74
N PRO A 176 -4.71 -10.87 -25.69
CA PRO A 176 -4.90 -9.43 -25.58
C PRO A 176 -6.37 -8.96 -25.74
N GLY A 177 -7.35 -9.87 -25.66
CA GLY A 177 -8.78 -9.57 -25.62
C GLY A 177 -9.25 -8.57 -26.68
N LYS A 178 -10.22 -7.73 -26.30
CA LYS A 178 -10.82 -6.69 -27.14
C LYS A 178 -10.64 -5.35 -26.44
N CYS A 179 -10.02 -4.39 -27.12
CA CYS A 179 -9.75 -3.07 -26.57
C CYS A 179 -10.92 -2.11 -26.84
N PRO A 180 -11.54 -1.50 -25.81
CA PRO A 180 -12.65 -0.56 -26.01
C PRO A 180 -12.28 0.71 -26.77
N ALA A 181 -10.98 1.03 -26.85
CA ALA A 181 -10.48 2.21 -27.53
C ALA A 181 -10.06 1.95 -28.99
N ARG A 182 -10.10 0.69 -29.47
CA ARG A 182 -9.69 0.34 -30.84
C ARG A 182 -10.83 -0.29 -31.62
N VAL A 183 -11.52 0.52 -32.39
CA VAL A 183 -12.64 0.10 -33.25
C VAL A 183 -12.19 0.14 -34.70
N ASP A 184 -12.34 -0.97 -35.41
CA ASP A 184 -12.23 -1.01 -36.87
C ASP A 184 -13.55 -0.55 -37.49
N THR A 185 -13.52 0.65 -38.09
CA THR A 185 -14.66 1.27 -38.78
C THR A 185 -14.66 0.99 -40.28
N SER A 186 -13.71 0.19 -40.80
CA SER A 186 -13.58 -0.04 -42.25
C SER A 186 -14.63 -1.00 -42.82
N THR A 187 -15.29 -1.81 -41.98
CA THR A 187 -16.27 -2.83 -42.42
C THR A 187 -17.72 -2.35 -42.43
N SER A 188 -18.00 -1.05 -42.28
CA SER A 188 -19.37 -0.54 -42.18
C SER A 188 -20.11 -0.51 -43.53
N ARG A 189 -21.03 -1.47 -43.72
CA ARG A 189 -22.24 -1.35 -44.56
C ARG A 189 -23.49 -1.45 -43.66
N PRO A 190 -24.66 -0.95 -44.11
CA PRO A 190 -25.64 -0.29 -43.26
C PRO A 190 -26.18 -1.20 -42.16
N VAL A 191 -26.34 -0.59 -40.98
CA VAL A 191 -27.05 -1.18 -39.85
C VAL A 191 -28.48 -1.48 -40.29
N VAL A 192 -28.76 -2.74 -40.61
CA VAL A 192 -30.14 -3.21 -40.64
C VAL A 192 -30.51 -3.43 -39.18
N VAL A 193 -31.43 -2.63 -38.67
CA VAL A 193 -32.12 -2.92 -37.41
C VAL A 193 -33.23 -3.88 -37.79
N GLY A 194 -33.10 -5.15 -37.40
CA GLY A 194 -34.22 -6.08 -37.48
C GLY A 194 -35.41 -5.54 -36.68
N THR A 195 -36.63 -5.99 -36.97
CA THR A 195 -37.84 -5.60 -36.22
C THR A 195 -37.78 -5.97 -34.73
N ASP A 196 -36.78 -6.76 -34.33
CA ASP A 196 -36.43 -7.19 -32.98
C ASP A 196 -35.31 -6.35 -32.34
N GLY A 197 -34.79 -5.32 -33.01
CA GLY A 197 -33.70 -4.48 -32.53
C GLY A 197 -32.31 -5.08 -32.72
N THR A 198 -32.17 -6.21 -33.42
CA THR A 198 -30.89 -6.87 -33.62
C THR A 198 -30.07 -6.15 -34.69
N THR A 199 -28.85 -5.72 -34.35
CA THR A 199 -27.91 -5.07 -35.29
C THR A 199 -27.12 -6.09 -36.10
N ILE A 200 -27.24 -6.05 -37.43
CA ILE A 200 -26.40 -6.83 -38.35
C ILE A 200 -25.24 -5.94 -38.86
N GLY A 201 -23.98 -6.35 -38.64
CA GLY A 201 -22.79 -5.66 -39.19
C GLY A 201 -22.04 -4.74 -38.21
N GLU A 202 -21.60 -5.27 -37.08
CA GLU A 202 -21.01 -4.48 -35.99
C GLU A 202 -19.51 -4.15 -36.21
N PRO A 203 -19.04 -2.95 -35.82
CA PRO A 203 -17.62 -2.60 -35.87
C PRO A 203 -16.76 -3.59 -35.09
N ARG A 204 -15.65 -4.05 -35.69
CA ARG A 204 -14.78 -5.03 -35.04
C ARG A 204 -13.83 -4.34 -34.08
N TYR A 205 -13.97 -4.59 -32.77
CA TYR A 205 -12.93 -4.22 -31.82
C TYR A 205 -11.62 -4.99 -32.11
N LEU A 206 -10.52 -4.26 -32.14
CA LEU A 206 -9.17 -4.82 -32.26
C LEU A 206 -8.60 -5.16 -30.87
N GLY A 207 -7.52 -5.93 -30.83
CA GLY A 207 -6.85 -6.31 -29.59
C GLY A 207 -6.15 -5.13 -28.91
N HIS A 208 -5.88 -5.27 -27.61
CA HIS A 208 -5.04 -4.33 -26.88
C HIS A 208 -3.62 -4.22 -27.49
N ARG A 209 -3.05 -3.02 -27.48
CA ARG A 209 -1.65 -2.78 -27.83
C ARG A 209 -0.83 -2.60 -26.56
N ALA A 210 0.11 -3.50 -26.31
CA ALA A 210 0.96 -3.48 -25.13
C ALA A 210 1.92 -2.28 -25.15
N ALA A 211 2.14 -1.67 -23.98
CA ALA A 211 3.17 -0.68 -23.73
C ALA A 211 3.62 -0.67 -22.27
N GLY A 212 4.80 -0.08 -22.05
CA GLY A 212 5.39 0.05 -20.73
C GLY A 212 6.01 -1.26 -20.22
N HIS A 213 6.02 -1.42 -18.91
CA HIS A 213 6.59 -2.58 -18.24
C HIS A 213 5.67 -3.80 -18.34
N THR A 214 6.27 -5.00 -18.30
CA THR A 214 5.56 -6.18 -17.82
C THR A 214 5.35 -6.00 -16.32
N LEU A 215 4.17 -6.34 -15.82
CA LEU A 215 3.78 -6.10 -14.44
C LEU A 215 3.39 -7.41 -13.78
N GLY A 216 3.80 -7.55 -12.52
CA GLY A 216 3.38 -8.61 -11.62
C GLY A 216 2.17 -8.17 -10.81
N VAL A 217 1.09 -8.92 -10.92
CA VAL A 217 -0.12 -8.74 -10.11
C VAL A 217 -0.14 -9.83 -9.02
N PRO A 218 -0.18 -9.48 -7.72
CA PRO A 218 -0.18 -10.48 -6.66
C PRO A 218 -1.51 -11.23 -6.62
N PHE A 219 -1.47 -12.50 -6.25
CA PHE A 219 -2.64 -13.32 -5.94
C PHE A 219 -2.33 -14.24 -4.75
N GLY A 220 -3.35 -14.91 -4.20
CA GLY A 220 -3.18 -15.86 -3.09
C GLY A 220 -3.98 -15.46 -1.86
N GLN A 221 -3.32 -15.38 -0.71
CA GLN A 221 -3.99 -15.04 0.56
C GLN A 221 -4.16 -13.52 0.71
N PRO A 222 -5.38 -13.04 1.03
CA PRO A 222 -5.63 -11.64 1.35
C PRO A 222 -4.73 -11.14 2.49
N GLY A 223 -4.52 -9.82 2.52
CA GLY A 223 -3.72 -9.16 3.55
C GLY A 223 -4.19 -7.73 3.79
N PRO A 224 -3.78 -7.08 4.90
CA PRO A 224 -4.02 -5.67 5.11
C PRO A 224 -3.38 -4.90 3.95
N ASN A 225 -4.12 -3.94 3.37
CA ASN A 225 -3.75 -3.21 2.14
C ASN A 225 -3.73 -4.04 0.85
N ARG A 226 -4.57 -5.06 0.77
CA ARG A 226 -4.92 -5.71 -0.50
C ARG A 226 -6.37 -5.46 -0.82
N SER A 227 -6.63 -4.81 -1.95
CA SER A 227 -7.98 -4.80 -2.51
C SER A 227 -8.22 -6.17 -3.11
N THR A 228 -9.28 -6.83 -2.65
CA THR A 228 -9.74 -8.15 -3.07
C THR A 228 -10.72 -8.04 -4.23
N GLU A 229 -11.23 -9.19 -4.69
CA GLU A 229 -12.26 -9.32 -5.71
C GLU A 229 -11.84 -8.83 -7.10
N TRP A 230 -10.54 -8.75 -7.37
CA TRP A 230 -10.04 -8.47 -8.71
C TRP A 230 -9.92 -9.77 -9.50
N ARG A 231 -10.47 -9.75 -10.71
CA ARG A 231 -10.54 -10.91 -11.59
C ARG A 231 -10.02 -10.54 -12.97
N LYS A 232 -9.47 -11.51 -13.68
CA LYS A 232 -9.19 -11.36 -15.11
C LYS A 232 -10.46 -11.64 -15.91
N CYS A 233 -10.86 -10.71 -16.76
CA CYS A 233 -12.03 -10.92 -17.59
C CYS A 233 -11.74 -11.91 -18.72
N ARG A 234 -12.55 -12.97 -18.86
CA ARG A 234 -12.36 -13.98 -19.93
C ARG A 234 -12.63 -13.48 -21.36
N ARG A 235 -13.23 -12.29 -21.50
CA ARG A 235 -13.61 -11.71 -22.80
C ARG A 235 -12.58 -10.70 -23.31
N CYS A 236 -12.23 -9.73 -22.46
CA CYS A 236 -11.31 -8.66 -22.82
C CYS A 236 -9.93 -8.78 -22.19
N SER A 237 -9.73 -9.73 -21.28
CA SER A 237 -8.46 -9.99 -20.60
C SER A 237 -7.92 -8.82 -19.79
N GLN A 238 -8.77 -7.83 -19.50
CA GLN A 238 -8.47 -6.77 -18.56
C GLN A 238 -8.68 -7.23 -17.12
N LEU A 239 -7.92 -6.64 -16.21
CA LEU A 239 -8.15 -6.77 -14.78
C LEU A 239 -9.35 -5.89 -14.42
N PHE A 240 -10.37 -6.50 -13.82
CA PHE A 240 -11.58 -5.80 -13.40
C PHE A 240 -11.94 -6.18 -11.97
N TRP A 241 -12.65 -5.29 -11.29
CA TRP A 241 -13.16 -5.51 -9.95
C TRP A 241 -14.55 -6.17 -10.04
N ASP A 242 -14.68 -7.35 -9.44
CA ASP A 242 -15.84 -8.26 -9.50
C ASP A 242 -16.69 -8.24 -8.22
N GLY A 243 -16.37 -7.36 -7.27
CA GLY A 243 -17.03 -7.28 -5.95
C GLY A 243 -18.37 -6.54 -5.91
N GLY A 244 -18.79 -5.93 -7.03
CA GLY A 244 -20.03 -5.17 -7.12
C GLY A 244 -21.14 -5.93 -7.84
N GLU A 245 -22.40 -5.59 -7.54
CA GLU A 245 -23.57 -6.12 -8.25
C GLU A 245 -23.47 -5.85 -9.77
N THR A 246 -23.02 -4.65 -10.13
CA THR A 246 -22.71 -4.29 -11.51
C THR A 246 -21.22 -4.54 -11.76
N LYS A 247 -20.85 -5.49 -12.62
CA LYS A 247 -19.44 -5.83 -12.91
C LYS A 247 -18.82 -4.93 -13.99
N GLY A 248 -19.23 -3.66 -14.06
CA GLY A 248 -18.78 -2.67 -15.04
C GLY A 248 -19.01 -3.00 -16.52
N ALA A 249 -18.87 -1.99 -17.38
CA ALA A 249 -18.98 -2.16 -18.83
C ALA A 249 -17.79 -2.95 -19.43
N CYS A 250 -18.04 -4.16 -19.92
CA CYS A 250 -17.07 -4.95 -20.69
C CYS A 250 -17.19 -4.64 -22.20
N PRO A 251 -16.07 -4.54 -22.93
CA PRO A 251 -16.11 -4.38 -24.38
C PRO A 251 -16.57 -5.68 -25.06
N LYS A 252 -17.87 -5.77 -25.32
CA LYS A 252 -18.47 -6.65 -26.33
C LYS A 252 -19.70 -5.94 -26.88
N TRP A 253 -19.75 -5.80 -28.20
CA TRP A 253 -20.84 -5.12 -28.90
C TRP A 253 -22.11 -5.99 -28.79
N SER A 254 -22.87 -5.71 -27.74
CA SER A 254 -24.32 -5.76 -27.74
C SER A 254 -24.74 -4.51 -26.98
N LYS A 255 -25.78 -3.81 -27.41
CA LYS A 255 -26.60 -3.08 -26.45
C LYS A 255 -27.59 -4.11 -25.88
N PRO A 256 -27.71 -4.22 -24.55
CA PRO A 256 -26.95 -3.50 -23.52
C PRO A 256 -25.50 -4.00 -23.38
N ARG A 257 -24.60 -3.08 -22.97
CA ARG A 257 -23.20 -3.41 -22.69
C ARG A 257 -23.16 -4.52 -21.65
N LEU A 258 -22.43 -5.58 -21.95
CA LEU A 258 -22.35 -6.70 -21.04
C LEU A 258 -21.42 -6.40 -19.87
N ALA A 259 -21.75 -6.98 -18.72
CA ALA A 259 -20.89 -6.95 -17.56
C ALA A 259 -19.57 -7.73 -17.81
N HIS A 260 -18.50 -7.40 -17.08
CA HIS A 260 -17.32 -8.25 -17.07
C HIS A 260 -17.67 -9.65 -16.51
N VAL A 261 -16.93 -10.65 -17.00
CA VAL A 261 -17.06 -12.04 -16.55
C VAL A 261 -15.68 -12.58 -16.28
N GLY A 262 -15.44 -13.01 -15.04
CA GLY A 262 -14.19 -13.65 -14.64
C GLY A 262 -13.96 -14.96 -15.39
N GLU A 263 -12.70 -15.38 -15.48
CA GLU A 263 -12.38 -16.74 -15.90
C GLU A 263 -12.94 -17.78 -14.91
N GLU A 264 -13.47 -18.86 -15.46
CA GLU A 264 -13.85 -20.04 -14.69
C GLU A 264 -12.58 -20.64 -14.09
N ASN A 265 -12.54 -20.81 -12.77
CA ASN A 265 -11.32 -21.17 -12.01
C ASN A 265 -10.14 -20.18 -12.17
N GLY A 266 -10.41 -18.93 -12.56
CA GLY A 266 -9.41 -17.87 -12.60
C GLY A 266 -8.90 -17.49 -11.21
N ARG A 267 -7.78 -16.76 -11.16
CA ARG A 267 -7.20 -16.23 -9.93
C ARG A 267 -8.01 -15.05 -9.39
N GLU A 268 -8.07 -14.93 -8.07
CA GLU A 268 -8.38 -13.67 -7.40
C GLU A 268 -7.07 -12.91 -7.19
N TYR A 269 -7.04 -11.68 -7.68
CA TYR A 269 -5.89 -10.80 -7.57
C TYR A 269 -6.05 -9.86 -6.38
N LEU A 270 -4.92 -9.55 -5.76
CA LEU A 270 -4.82 -8.83 -4.50
C LEU A 270 -4.01 -7.57 -4.75
N LEU A 271 -4.69 -6.47 -5.06
CA LEU A 271 -3.99 -5.24 -5.46
C LEU A 271 -3.50 -4.45 -4.24
N PRO A 272 -2.19 -4.18 -4.12
CA PRO A 272 -1.67 -3.21 -3.16
C PRO A 272 -2.23 -1.82 -3.48
N PHE A 273 -2.67 -1.09 -2.47
CA PHE A 273 -3.15 0.28 -2.62
C PHE A 273 -2.62 1.18 -1.51
N ASP A 274 -2.45 2.47 -1.81
CA ASP A 274 -2.03 3.54 -0.90
C ASP A 274 -0.69 3.27 -0.18
N VAL A 275 0.17 2.44 -0.79
CA VAL A 275 1.56 2.19 -0.38
C VAL A 275 2.50 3.12 -1.17
N PRO A 276 3.57 3.69 -0.59
CA PRO A 276 4.56 4.39 -1.39
C PRO A 276 5.27 3.43 -2.35
N PRO A 277 5.43 3.81 -3.63
CA PRO A 277 6.10 2.97 -4.61
C PRO A 277 7.58 2.82 -4.28
N ARG A 278 8.07 1.57 -4.27
CA ARG A 278 9.51 1.27 -4.32
C ARG A 278 10.02 1.40 -5.76
N SER A 279 11.35 1.46 -5.94
CA SER A 279 11.98 1.58 -7.27
C SER A 279 11.58 0.46 -8.26
N SER A 280 11.25 -0.73 -7.76
CA SER A 280 10.77 -1.88 -8.53
C SER A 280 9.26 -1.88 -8.77
N GLN A 281 8.54 -0.80 -8.43
CA GLN A 281 7.08 -0.73 -8.52
C GLN A 281 6.61 0.41 -9.43
N GLN A 282 5.43 0.25 -9.99
CA GLN A 282 4.72 1.27 -10.75
C GLN A 282 3.44 1.63 -9.98
N ASP A 283 3.32 2.90 -9.62
CA ASP A 283 2.14 3.53 -9.04
C ASP A 283 1.25 4.18 -10.13
N ASP A 284 0.31 5.04 -9.73
CA ASP A 284 -0.66 5.73 -10.58
C ASP A 284 -1.62 4.80 -11.34
N TRP A 285 -1.89 3.64 -10.76
CA TRP A 285 -2.97 2.77 -11.20
C TRP A 285 -4.27 3.16 -10.48
N ARG A 286 -5.34 3.36 -11.24
CA ARG A 286 -6.63 3.83 -10.74
C ARG A 286 -7.74 2.85 -11.10
N PHE A 287 -8.72 2.76 -10.21
CA PHE A 287 -9.99 2.09 -10.50
C PHE A 287 -10.93 3.04 -11.25
N CYS A 288 -11.57 2.54 -12.31
CA CYS A 288 -12.61 3.28 -13.03
C CYS A 288 -14.02 2.85 -12.61
N GLU A 289 -14.78 3.74 -11.96
CA GLU A 289 -16.15 3.44 -11.49
C GLU A 289 -17.14 3.10 -12.61
N LYS A 290 -16.88 3.50 -13.86
CA LYS A 290 -17.81 3.29 -14.98
C LYS A 290 -17.68 1.90 -15.62
N CYS A 291 -16.44 1.42 -15.74
CA CYS A 291 -16.15 0.15 -16.42
C CYS A 291 -15.48 -0.88 -15.52
N HIS A 292 -15.21 -0.54 -14.27
CA HIS A 292 -14.66 -1.39 -13.22
C HIS A 292 -13.28 -1.98 -13.51
N VAL A 293 -12.55 -1.44 -14.49
CA VAL A 293 -11.19 -1.89 -14.81
C VAL A 293 -10.15 -1.07 -14.07
N LEU A 294 -8.98 -1.68 -13.84
CA LEU A 294 -7.78 -0.96 -13.44
C LEU A 294 -7.13 -0.32 -14.67
N PHE A 295 -6.81 0.97 -14.60
CA PHE A 295 -6.17 1.71 -15.69
C PHE A 295 -5.02 2.57 -15.19
N TYR A 296 -4.02 2.74 -16.04
CA TYR A 296 -2.83 3.55 -15.76
C TYR A 296 -3.16 5.01 -16.04
N PHE A 297 -2.95 5.88 -15.04
CA PHE A 297 -3.33 7.29 -15.08
C PHE A 297 -2.19 8.20 -14.63
N PRO A 298 -1.02 8.16 -15.30
CA PRO A 298 0.07 9.07 -14.98
C PRO A 298 -0.36 10.49 -15.34
N HIS A 299 -0.26 11.42 -14.38
CA HIS A 299 -0.44 12.86 -14.63
C HIS A 299 -1.74 13.29 -15.31
N GLY A 300 -2.85 12.54 -15.16
CA GLY A 300 -4.11 12.93 -15.79
C GLY A 300 -4.36 12.34 -17.18
N GLU A 301 -3.47 11.51 -17.71
CA GLU A 301 -3.62 10.93 -19.06
C GLU A 301 -4.60 9.75 -19.09
N ASP A 302 -5.81 9.98 -19.59
CA ASP A 302 -6.83 8.94 -19.72
C ASP A 302 -6.85 8.21 -21.06
N GLY A 303 -7.09 6.89 -20.99
CA GLY A 303 -7.46 6.06 -22.12
C GLY A 303 -8.97 6.02 -22.41
N GLY A 304 -9.34 5.36 -23.51
CA GLY A 304 -10.75 5.16 -23.88
C GLY A 304 -11.47 4.15 -22.96
N CYS A 305 -12.58 4.58 -22.36
CA CYS A 305 -13.40 3.79 -21.46
C CYS A 305 -14.47 2.99 -22.20
N ALA A 306 -14.68 1.73 -21.81
CA ALA A 306 -15.72 0.87 -22.38
C ALA A 306 -17.16 1.38 -22.16
N ALA A 307 -17.39 2.18 -21.12
CA ALA A 307 -18.67 2.84 -20.88
C ALA A 307 -18.92 4.04 -21.82
N GLY A 308 -17.89 4.48 -22.56
CA GLY A 308 -17.88 5.69 -23.37
C GLY A 308 -17.04 6.80 -22.74
N GLY A 309 -16.41 7.60 -23.59
CA GLY A 309 -15.52 8.70 -23.19
C GLY A 309 -14.23 8.23 -22.54
N LYS A 310 -13.69 9.02 -21.61
CA LYS A 310 -12.46 8.75 -20.85
C LYS A 310 -12.73 7.97 -19.57
N HIS A 311 -11.71 7.37 -18.96
CA HIS A 311 -11.84 6.75 -17.64
C HIS A 311 -12.20 7.80 -16.57
N ARG A 312 -12.70 7.34 -15.42
CA ARG A 312 -12.98 8.19 -14.25
C ARG A 312 -12.23 7.59 -13.07
N ALA A 313 -11.12 8.20 -12.67
CA ALA A 313 -10.35 7.75 -11.52
C ALA A 313 -11.16 7.86 -10.22
N PHE A 314 -11.15 6.79 -9.44
CA PHE A 314 -11.56 6.81 -8.04
C PHE A 314 -10.36 7.12 -7.11
N THR A 315 -10.60 7.26 -5.80
CA THR A 315 -9.64 7.83 -4.86
C THR A 315 -8.35 7.02 -4.68
N ARG A 316 -8.44 5.69 -4.62
CA ARG A 316 -7.29 4.80 -4.34
C ARG A 316 -6.21 4.86 -5.42
N ASN A 317 -4.95 4.81 -4.98
CA ASN A 317 -3.80 4.62 -5.86
C ASN A 317 -3.26 3.20 -5.70
N TYR A 318 -3.31 2.40 -6.76
CA TYR A 318 -2.80 1.03 -6.75
C TYR A 318 -1.33 0.99 -7.20
N VAL A 319 -0.59 0.03 -6.67
CA VAL A 319 0.84 -0.12 -6.94
C VAL A 319 1.14 -1.56 -7.38
N LEU A 320 1.76 -1.70 -8.54
CA LEU A 320 2.08 -3.00 -9.16
C LEU A 320 3.59 -3.21 -9.26
N MET A 321 4.03 -4.46 -9.17
CA MET A 321 5.45 -4.80 -9.33
C MET A 321 5.84 -4.74 -10.80
N ARG A 322 7.00 -4.15 -11.12
CA ARG A 322 7.59 -4.24 -12.45
C ARG A 322 8.29 -5.59 -12.58
N GLY A 323 7.95 -6.35 -13.60
CA GLY A 323 8.72 -7.51 -14.03
C GLY A 323 10.09 -7.07 -14.53
N GLN A 324 11.11 -7.89 -14.26
CA GLN A 324 12.45 -7.72 -14.82
C GLN A 324 12.46 -7.91 -16.34
#